data_AF-A0A976EAF6-F1
#
_entry.id   AF-A0A976EAF6-F1
#
_cell.length_a   1.000
_cell.length_b   1.000
_cell.length_c   1.000
_cell.angle_alpha   90.00
_cell.angle_beta   90.00
_cell.angle_gamma   90.00
#
_symmetry.space_group_name_H-M   'P 1'
#
loop_
_entity.id
_entity.type
_entity.pdbx_description
1 polymer ?
#
loop_
_entity_poly.entity_id
_entity_poly.type
_entity_poly.pdbx_seq_one_letter_code
_entity_poly.pdbx_strand_id
1 'polypeptide(L)'
;MNDNENGNGFSKIIYGLININPCPPTLTLVSTADDYASGTVLKQANASTGVITATNKITGNANVTYEGKSIILEPGFKVDSGTVFKTEFGGCN
;
A
#
# COMPACT_ATOMS: atom_id res chain seq x y z
N MET A 1 -40.11 11.03 23.84
CA MET A 1 -39.01 10.16 24.33
C MET A 1 -39.29 8.76 23.83
N ASN A 2 -38.28 8.20 23.15
CA ASN A 2 -38.20 6.95 22.41
C ASN A 2 -38.82 6.95 21.00
N ASP A 3 -37.99 7.31 20.03
CA ASP A 3 -38.18 6.99 18.62
C ASP A 3 -37.75 5.53 18.40
N ASN A 4 -38.73 4.65 18.16
CA ASN A 4 -38.52 3.26 17.74
C ASN A 4 -39.24 3.09 16.40
N GLU A 5 -38.60 3.50 15.31
CA GLU A 5 -39.12 3.23 13.97
C GLU A 5 -38.67 1.86 13.48
N ASN A 6 -39.49 0.85 13.77
CA ASN A 6 -39.57 -0.36 12.96
C ASN A 6 -40.39 -0.03 11.71
N GLY A 7 -39.71 0.44 10.66
CA GLY A 7 -40.32 0.83 9.39
C GLY A 7 -39.77 0.02 8.22
N ASN A 8 -40.62 -0.80 7.61
CA ASN A 8 -40.37 -1.44 6.32
C ASN A 8 -40.37 -0.34 5.24
N GLY A 9 -39.20 0.17 4.87
CA GLY A 9 -39.07 1.24 3.91
C GLY A 9 -37.75 1.15 3.16
N PHE A 10 -37.79 0.61 1.94
CA PHE A 10 -36.70 0.74 0.98
C PHE A 10 -36.60 2.21 0.54
N SER A 11 -36.08 3.06 1.42
CA SER A 11 -35.66 4.41 1.05
C SER A 11 -34.40 4.28 0.22
N LYS A 12 -34.57 4.51 -1.08
CA LYS A 12 -33.54 4.62 -2.10
C LYS A 12 -32.65 5.82 -1.78
N ILE A 13 -31.76 5.71 -0.79
CA ILE A 13 -30.67 6.66 -0.63
C ILE A 13 -29.55 6.20 -1.56
N ILE A 14 -29.41 6.91 -2.67
CA ILE A 14 -28.23 6.84 -3.52
C ILE A 14 -27.06 7.41 -2.69
N TYR A 15 -26.47 6.59 -1.82
CA TYR A 15 -25.09 6.78 -1.45
C TYR A 15 -24.28 6.24 -2.62
N GLY A 16 -23.76 7.14 -3.45
CA GLY A 16 -22.89 6.76 -4.56
C GLY A 16 -21.87 5.74 -4.08
N LEU A 17 -21.58 4.75 -4.93
CA LEU A 17 -20.55 3.74 -4.68
C LEU A 17 -19.25 4.46 -4.31
N ILE A 18 -18.99 4.66 -3.02
CA ILE A 18 -17.68 5.08 -2.53
C ILE A 18 -16.80 3.87 -2.73
N ASN A 19 -16.23 3.77 -3.93
CA ASN A 19 -15.19 2.83 -4.23
C ASN A 19 -13.92 3.34 -3.55
N ILE A 20 -13.92 3.32 -2.21
CA ILE A 20 -12.67 3.25 -1.47
C ILE A 20 -12.10 1.90 -1.88
N ASN A 21 -11.17 1.90 -2.83
CA ASN A 21 -10.25 0.79 -2.91
C ASN A 21 -9.11 1.18 -1.97
N PRO A 22 -9.24 0.95 -0.64
CA PRO A 22 -8.16 1.25 0.28
C PRO A 22 -6.93 0.48 -0.19
N CYS A 23 -5.74 1.04 0.01
CA CYS A 23 -4.50 0.34 -0.31
C CYS A 23 -4.56 -1.11 0.19
N PRO A 24 -3.92 -2.04 -0.52
CA PRO A 24 -3.98 -3.44 -0.13
C PRO A 24 -3.46 -3.62 1.31
N PRO A 25 -4.07 -4.51 2.11
CA PRO A 25 -3.59 -4.83 3.45
C PRO A 25 -2.24 -5.56 3.40
N THR A 26 -1.90 -6.15 2.25
CA THR A 26 -0.60 -6.78 2.01
C THR A 26 -0.14 -6.49 0.59
N LEU A 27 1.08 -6.00 0.44
CA LEU A 27 1.73 -5.78 -0.84
C LEU A 27 3.02 -6.60 -0.88
N THR A 28 3.10 -7.54 -1.81
CA THR A 28 4.30 -8.38 -1.99
C THR A 28 5.05 -7.89 -3.23
N LEU A 29 6.33 -7.56 -3.08
CA LEU A 29 7.20 -7.10 -4.15
C LEU A 29 8.29 -8.15 -4.39
N VAL A 30 8.34 -8.73 -5.60
CA VAL A 30 9.20 -9.89 -5.89
C VAL A 30 10.13 -9.65 -7.06
N SER A 31 11.36 -10.18 -6.99
CA SER A 31 12.25 -10.21 -8.15
C SER A 31 11.80 -11.32 -9.12
N THR A 32 11.68 -11.09 -10.43
CA THR A 32 12.05 -9.87 -11.19
C THR A 32 10.88 -8.93 -11.50
N ALA A 33 9.66 -9.24 -11.04
CA ALA A 33 8.45 -8.49 -11.39
C ALA A 33 8.45 -7.05 -10.87
N ASP A 34 9.09 -6.83 -9.72
CA ASP A 34 9.12 -5.55 -8.99
C ASP A 34 10.55 -5.00 -8.84
N ASP A 35 11.45 -5.37 -9.74
CA ASP A 35 12.80 -4.79 -9.74
C ASP A 35 12.78 -3.37 -10.34
N TYR A 36 13.47 -2.43 -9.69
CA TYR A 36 13.48 -1.02 -10.09
C TYR A 36 14.92 -0.57 -10.37
N ALA A 37 15.21 -0.18 -11.61
CA ALA A 37 16.55 0.24 -12.04
C ALA A 37 16.71 1.76 -12.24
N SER A 38 15.60 2.51 -12.30
CA SER A 38 15.62 3.96 -12.52
C SER A 38 14.32 4.63 -12.09
N GLY A 39 14.37 5.96 -11.94
CA GLY A 39 13.19 6.80 -11.70
C GLY A 39 12.77 6.86 -10.23
N THR A 40 11.64 7.51 -9.96
CA THR A 40 11.06 7.63 -8.62
C THR A 40 9.86 6.72 -8.49
N VAL A 41 9.87 5.79 -7.54
CA VAL A 41 8.83 4.78 -7.34
C VAL A 41 8.27 4.89 -5.92
N LEU A 42 6.95 4.94 -5.83
CA LEU A 42 6.22 4.89 -4.56
C LEU A 42 5.39 3.61 -4.51
N LYS A 43 5.53 2.83 -3.43
CA LYS A 43 4.73 1.63 -3.17
C LYS A 43 4.06 1.77 -1.82
N GLN A 44 2.74 1.66 -1.80
CA GLN A 44 1.92 1.92 -0.62
C GLN A 44 1.07 0.70 -0.28
N ALA A 45 1.05 0.35 1.01
CA ALA A 45 0.05 -0.52 1.62
C ALA A 45 -0.87 0.32 2.51
N ASN A 46 -1.91 -0.30 3.06
CA ASN A 46 -2.85 0.39 3.95
C ASN A 46 -2.13 1.05 5.15
N ALA A 47 -2.48 2.29 5.50
CA ALA A 47 -1.76 3.00 6.57
C ALA A 47 -1.93 2.39 7.96
N SER A 48 -3.06 1.71 8.21
CA SER A 48 -3.44 1.19 9.53
C SER A 48 -3.23 -0.31 9.69
N THR A 49 -3.17 -1.05 8.59
CA THR A 49 -3.10 -2.52 8.57
C THR A 49 -2.08 -3.07 7.57
N GLY A 50 -1.54 -2.22 6.70
CA GLY A 50 -0.77 -2.61 5.53
C GLY A 50 0.62 -3.13 5.83
N VAL A 51 0.95 -4.29 5.27
CA VAL A 51 2.29 -4.88 5.31
C VAL A 51 2.88 -4.92 3.90
N ILE A 52 4.09 -4.41 3.73
CA ILE A 52 4.88 -4.60 2.51
C ILE A 52 5.92 -5.67 2.78
N THR A 53 5.92 -6.76 2.00
CA THR A 53 6.97 -7.79 2.03
C THR A 53 7.77 -7.73 0.72
N ALA A 54 9.09 -7.58 0.81
CA ALA A 54 9.94 -7.31 -0.35
C ALA A 54 11.10 -8.30 -0.47
N THR A 55 11.26 -8.86 -1.68
CA THR A 55 12.43 -9.65 -2.13
C THR A 55 13.02 -9.10 -3.44
N ASN A 56 12.50 -7.97 -3.92
CA ASN A 56 12.89 -7.34 -5.17
C ASN A 56 14.22 -6.58 -5.06
N LYS A 57 14.74 -6.15 -6.21
CA LYS A 57 16.03 -5.46 -6.32
C LYS A 57 15.85 -4.01 -6.74
N ILE A 58 16.56 -3.12 -6.07
CA ILE A 58 16.64 -1.70 -6.39
C ILE A 58 18.06 -1.42 -6.85
N THR A 59 18.21 -1.07 -8.13
CA THR A 59 19.51 -0.93 -8.79
C THR A 59 19.59 0.37 -9.61
N GLY A 60 20.74 0.63 -10.22
CA GLY A 60 20.95 1.80 -11.08
C GLY A 60 20.85 3.10 -10.31
N ASN A 61 19.90 3.96 -10.68
CA ASN A 61 19.69 5.28 -10.08
C ASN A 61 18.25 5.50 -9.57
N ALA A 62 17.57 4.41 -9.21
CA ALA A 62 16.21 4.47 -8.70
C ALA A 62 16.14 5.15 -7.31
N ASN A 63 15.06 5.92 -7.09
CA ASN A 63 14.64 6.45 -5.81
C ASN A 63 13.31 5.79 -5.43
N VAL A 64 13.32 4.90 -4.44
CA VAL A 64 12.15 4.08 -4.11
C VAL A 64 11.72 4.34 -2.68
N THR A 65 10.44 4.66 -2.50
CA THR A 65 9.79 4.80 -1.19
C THR A 65 8.76 3.71 -0.98
N TYR A 66 8.88 2.98 0.13
CA TYR A 66 7.85 2.07 0.61
C TYR A 66 7.12 2.68 1.81
N GLU A 67 5.79 2.71 1.72
CA GLU A 67 4.92 3.24 2.78
C GLU A 67 3.92 2.19 3.24
N GLY A 68 3.96 1.86 4.52
CA GLY A 68 3.06 0.88 5.11
C GLY A 68 3.12 0.95 6.63
N LYS A 69 2.19 0.27 7.30
CA LYS A 69 2.31 0.05 8.75
C LYS A 69 3.53 -0.79 9.10
N SER A 70 3.86 -1.76 8.24
CA SER A 70 5.05 -2.60 8.41
C SER A 70 5.73 -2.84 7.06
N ILE A 71 7.06 -2.81 7.07
CA ILE A 71 7.91 -3.14 5.91
C ILE A 71 8.81 -4.30 6.32
N ILE A 72 8.71 -5.42 5.62
CA ILE A 72 9.49 -6.65 5.84
C ILE A 72 10.39 -6.86 4.63
N LEU A 73 11.70 -6.81 4.85
CA LEU A 73 12.71 -7.06 3.82
C LEU A 73 13.23 -8.49 4.03
N GLU A 74 12.93 -9.36 3.09
CA GLU A 74 13.27 -10.78 3.17
C GLU A 74 14.57 -11.09 2.41
N PRO A 75 15.23 -12.24 2.71
CA PRO A 75 16.39 -12.69 1.95
C PRO A 75 16.13 -12.66 0.43
N GLY A 76 17.04 -12.02 -0.30
CA GLY A 76 16.89 -11.77 -1.74
C GLY A 76 16.63 -10.29 -2.07
N PHE A 77 16.11 -9.51 -1.12
CA PHE A 77 16.03 -8.05 -1.25
C PHE A 77 17.45 -7.45 -1.35
N LYS A 78 17.64 -6.53 -2.30
CA LYS A 78 18.94 -5.90 -2.56
C LYS A 78 18.77 -4.45 -2.98
N VAL A 79 19.65 -3.58 -2.48
CA VAL A 79 19.77 -2.18 -2.88
C VAL A 79 21.22 -1.93 -3.27
N ASP A 80 21.46 -1.53 -4.52
CA ASP A 80 22.81 -1.29 -5.05
C ASP A 80 23.24 0.18 -4.97
N SER A 81 24.54 0.41 -5.07
CA SER A 81 25.14 1.74 -5.08
C SER A 81 24.53 2.64 -6.16
N GLY A 82 24.28 3.91 -5.83
CA GLY A 82 23.68 4.89 -6.74
C GLY A 82 22.17 5.04 -6.61
N THR A 83 21.54 4.23 -5.76
CA THR A 83 20.10 4.27 -5.50
C THR A 83 19.78 4.94 -4.16
N VAL A 84 18.53 5.38 -4.00
CA VAL A 84 17.96 5.79 -2.70
C VAL A 84 16.80 4.86 -2.38
N PHE A 85 16.86 4.25 -1.21
CA PHE A 85 15.77 3.47 -0.65
C PHE A 85 15.29 4.11 0.64
N LYS A 86 14.00 4.44 0.70
CA LYS A 86 13.33 5.07 1.83
C LYS A 86 12.16 4.21 2.29
N THR A 87 11.96 4.15 3.60
CA THR A 87 10.74 3.61 4.21
C THR A 87 10.06 4.69 5.03
N GLU A 88 8.74 4.73 4.97
CA GLU A 88 7.93 5.61 5.82
C GLU A 88 6.79 4.83 6.45
N PHE A 89 6.53 5.12 7.74
CA PHE A 89 5.38 4.57 8.42
C PHE A 89 4.15 5.40 8.08
N GLY A 90 3.10 4.74 7.61
CA GLY A 90 1.94 5.36 7.02
C GLY A 90 1.46 4.51 5.87
N GLY A 91 0.98 5.13 4.80
CA GLY A 91 0.41 4.46 3.65
C GLY A 91 -0.85 5.19 3.18
N CYS A 92 -1.64 4.54 2.34
CA CYS A 92 -2.92 5.12 1.93
C CYS A 92 -4.10 4.57 2.74
N ASN A 93 -5.16 5.38 2.81
CA ASN A 93 -6.42 5.09 3.52
C ASN A 93 -7.57 5.04 2.53
#